data_AF-A0A8H2LC07-F1
#
_entry.id   AF-A0A8H2LC07-F1
#
_cell.length_a   1.000
_cell.length_b   1.000
_cell.length_c   1.000
_cell.angle_alpha   90.00
_cell.angle_beta   90.00
_cell.angle_gamma   90.00
#
_symmetry.space_group_name_H-M   'P 1'
#
loop_
_entity.id
_entity.type
_entity.pdbx_description
1 polymer ?
#
loop_
_entity_poly.entity_id
_entity_poly.type
_entity_poly.pdbx_seq_one_letter_code
_entity_poly.pdbx_strand_id
1 'polypeptide(L)'
;MKNLYFIFLFAFFNSSSQNDAKIIFLFEKEKDILVSNQIEDIYKIDGKHTFKFIRGKHEKVEVNYSSLKEKVITYDEFIRQNKDKKYPELFTHYSFYILMKQKDSTACLIQVEKFWMVEDKIID
;
A
#
# COMPACT_ATOMS: atom_id res chain seq x y z
N MET A 1 -24.77 2.88 57.16
CA MET A 1 -23.67 3.33 56.27
C MET A 1 -24.25 3.48 54.88
N LYS A 2 -24.38 4.73 54.43
CA LYS A 2 -24.88 5.13 53.10
C LYS A 2 -23.70 5.20 52.13
N ASN A 3 -23.98 4.79 50.89
CA ASN A 3 -23.38 5.24 49.63
C ASN A 3 -21.85 5.10 49.48
N LEU A 4 -21.42 4.39 48.43
CA LEU A 4 -20.92 5.08 47.24
C LEU A 4 -20.81 4.09 46.08
N TYR A 5 -21.70 4.30 45.11
CA TYR A 5 -21.50 3.95 43.71
C TYR A 5 -20.13 4.44 43.26
N PHE A 6 -19.33 3.60 42.59
CA PHE A 6 -18.42 3.95 41.49
C PHE A 6 -17.56 2.71 41.15
N ILE A 7 -18.17 1.66 40.59
CA ILE A 7 -17.35 0.68 39.87
C ILE A 7 -17.27 1.18 38.43
N PHE A 8 -16.18 1.94 38.25
CA PHE A 8 -15.49 2.27 37.02
C PHE A 8 -16.11 1.65 35.76
N LEU A 9 -16.67 2.54 34.95
CA LEU A 9 -16.88 2.32 33.52
C LEU A 9 -15.66 1.60 32.96
N PHE A 10 -15.89 0.38 32.45
CA PHE A 10 -15.00 -0.26 31.51
C PHE A 10 -14.83 0.68 30.32
N ALA A 11 -13.76 1.48 30.34
CA ALA A 11 -13.21 2.07 29.15
C ALA A 11 -12.59 0.92 28.34
N PHE A 12 -13.45 0.11 27.70
CA PHE A 12 -13.07 -0.62 26.51
C PHE A 12 -12.75 0.42 25.45
N PHE A 13 -11.53 0.95 25.51
CA PHE A 13 -10.84 1.41 24.33
C PHE A 13 -10.69 0.18 23.44
N ASN A 14 -11.74 -0.11 22.68
CA ASN A 14 -11.60 -0.83 21.44
C ASN A 14 -10.75 0.05 20.54
N SER A 15 -9.43 -0.04 20.70
CA SER A 15 -8.50 0.24 19.61
C SER A 15 -8.73 -0.85 18.58
N SER A 16 -9.86 -0.74 17.87
CA SER A 16 -10.04 -1.40 16.59
C SER A 16 -9.01 -0.74 15.69
N SER A 17 -7.80 -1.32 15.66
CA SER A 17 -6.85 -1.12 14.58
C SER A 17 -7.61 -1.54 13.32
N GLN A 18 -8.29 -0.58 12.71
CA GLN A 18 -8.82 -0.70 11.35
C GLN A 18 -7.57 -0.95 10.51
N ASN A 19 -7.23 -2.21 10.31
CA ASN A 19 -6.11 -2.58 9.49
C ASN A 19 -6.45 -2.11 8.08
N ASP A 20 -5.67 -1.17 7.56
CA ASP A 20 -5.83 -0.65 6.22
C ASP A 20 -5.97 -1.82 5.24
N ALA A 21 -6.92 -1.69 4.32
CA ALA A 21 -7.12 -2.71 3.31
C ALA A 21 -5.86 -2.76 2.41
N LYS A 22 -5.38 -3.96 2.11
CA LYS A 22 -4.18 -4.13 1.29
C LYS A 22 -4.54 -4.11 -0.18
N ILE A 23 -3.84 -3.28 -0.96
CA ILE A 23 -3.96 -3.22 -2.41
C ILE A 23 -2.63 -3.66 -3.01
N ILE A 24 -2.68 -4.65 -3.92
CA ILE A 24 -1.49 -5.22 -4.54
C ILE A 24 -1.54 -4.93 -6.04
N PHE A 25 -0.61 -4.11 -6.52
CA PHE A 25 -0.42 -3.82 -7.94
C PHE A 25 0.63 -4.76 -8.54
N LEU A 26 0.40 -5.23 -9.76
CA LEU A 26 1.41 -5.96 -10.52
C LEU A 26 2.44 -4.97 -11.08
N PHE A 27 3.73 -5.32 -10.96
CA PHE A 27 4.80 -4.65 -11.69
C PHE A 27 5.30 -5.55 -12.82
N GLU A 28 5.18 -5.06 -14.04
CA GLU A 28 5.63 -5.73 -15.26
C GLU A 28 6.92 -5.06 -15.76
N LYS A 29 8.07 -5.70 -15.55
CA LYS A 29 9.40 -5.13 -15.86
C LYS A 29 9.56 -4.59 -17.30
N GLU A 30 8.84 -5.16 -18.26
CA GLU A 30 8.88 -4.74 -19.67
C GLU A 30 7.98 -3.53 -19.98
N LYS A 31 7.09 -3.14 -19.05
CA LYS A 31 6.11 -2.06 -19.23
C LYS A 31 6.28 -0.91 -18.22
N ASP A 32 6.69 -1.25 -17.00
CA ASP A 32 6.80 -0.33 -15.88
C ASP A 32 8.26 0.09 -15.64
N ILE A 33 8.43 1.25 -14.98
CA ILE A 33 9.76 1.83 -14.75
C ILE A 33 10.14 1.69 -13.28
N LEU A 34 11.39 1.29 -13.02
CA LEU A 34 12.02 1.28 -11.71
C LEU A 34 13.26 2.18 -11.73
N VAL A 35 13.30 3.17 -10.84
CA VAL A 35 14.48 4.01 -10.57
C VAL A 35 14.93 3.76 -9.14
N SER A 36 16.17 3.30 -8.97
CA SER A 36 16.73 2.98 -7.65
C SER A 36 17.91 3.88 -7.32
N ASN A 37 17.95 4.36 -6.07
CA ASN A 37 19.13 5.01 -5.48
C ASN A 37 19.50 4.31 -4.16
N GLN A 38 20.41 4.88 -3.36
CA GLN A 38 20.86 4.25 -2.11
C GLN A 38 19.79 4.23 -1.01
N ILE A 39 18.81 5.14 -1.04
CA ILE A 39 17.85 5.40 0.05
C ILE A 39 16.46 4.85 -0.31
N GLU A 40 16.04 4.99 -1.56
CA GLU A 40 14.70 4.65 -2.03
C GLU A 40 14.70 3.96 -3.40
N ASP A 41 13.55 3.36 -3.72
CA ASP A 41 13.18 2.87 -5.04
C ASP A 41 11.88 3.55 -5.48
N ILE A 42 11.84 4.06 -6.71
CA ILE A 42 10.69 4.70 -7.33
C ILE A 42 10.13 3.78 -8.41
N TYR A 43 8.85 3.42 -8.28
CA TYR A 43 8.13 2.58 -9.21
C TYR A 43 7.10 3.41 -9.96
N LYS A 44 7.14 3.39 -11.28
CA LYS A 44 6.16 4.04 -12.14
C LYS A 44 5.37 2.99 -12.91
N ILE A 45 4.10 2.83 -12.52
CA ILE A 45 3.16 1.85 -13.09
C ILE A 45 2.30 2.53 -14.16
N ASP A 46 2.11 1.87 -15.31
CA ASP A 46 1.34 2.37 -16.47
C ASP A 46 1.82 3.74 -16.98
N GLY A 47 3.09 4.09 -16.76
CA GLY A 47 3.66 5.39 -17.16
C GLY A 47 3.03 6.62 -16.49
N LYS A 48 2.12 6.45 -15.52
CA LYS A 48 1.35 7.54 -14.91
C LYS A 48 1.44 7.57 -13.39
N HIS A 49 1.51 6.40 -12.75
CA HIS A 49 1.33 6.29 -11.31
C HIS A 49 2.65 6.00 -10.63
N THR A 50 3.05 6.91 -9.74
CA THR A 50 4.36 6.84 -9.08
C THR A 50 4.19 6.42 -7.63
N PHE A 51 4.98 5.44 -7.25
CA PHE A 51 5.04 4.88 -5.91
C PHE A 51 6.47 4.86 -5.43
N LYS A 52 6.63 5.01 -4.12
CA LYS A 52 7.93 5.12 -3.47
C LYS A 52 8.08 4.05 -2.40
N PHE A 53 9.19 3.33 -2.46
CA PHE A 53 9.70 2.46 -1.41
C PHE A 53 10.88 3.15 -0.72
N ILE A 54 10.84 3.31 0.60
CA ILE A 54 11.92 3.89 1.40
C ILE A 54 12.56 2.79 2.25
N ARG A 55 13.88 2.56 2.09
CA ARG A 55 14.63 1.58 2.88
C ARG A 55 14.56 1.94 4.37
N GLY A 56 14.28 0.95 5.22
CA GLY A 56 14.14 1.13 6.66
C GLY A 56 12.77 1.64 7.12
N LYS A 57 11.91 2.12 6.21
CA LYS A 57 10.51 2.50 6.49
C LYS A 57 9.52 1.45 6.00
N HIS A 58 9.76 0.91 4.81
CA HIS A 58 8.84 -0.01 4.13
C HIS A 58 9.36 -1.44 4.11
N GLU A 59 8.45 -2.40 4.10
CA GLU A 59 8.77 -3.82 4.09
C GLU A 59 8.89 -4.40 2.66
N LYS A 60 9.78 -5.38 2.49
CA LYS A 60 9.88 -6.24 1.32
C LYS A 60 9.87 -7.70 1.76
N VAL A 61 9.01 -8.51 1.17
CA VAL A 61 8.83 -9.91 1.54
C VAL A 61 8.79 -10.79 0.30
N GLU A 62 9.49 -11.91 0.33
CA GLU A 62 9.39 -12.94 -0.69
C GLU A 62 8.15 -13.81 -0.45
N VAL A 63 7.38 -14.05 -1.50
CA VAL A 63 6.08 -14.69 -1.44
C VAL A 63 5.91 -15.65 -2.61
N ASN A 64 5.05 -16.65 -2.42
CA ASN A 64 4.62 -17.48 -3.54
C ASN A 64 3.66 -16.69 -4.44
N TYR A 65 3.94 -16.60 -5.74
CA TYR A 65 3.10 -15.89 -6.68
C TYR A 65 1.69 -16.47 -6.77
N SER A 66 1.55 -17.80 -6.71
CA SER A 66 0.25 -18.47 -6.86
C SER A 66 -0.72 -18.12 -5.74
N SER A 67 -0.23 -17.81 -4.53
CA SER A 67 -1.06 -17.46 -3.38
C SER A 67 -1.59 -16.01 -3.43
N LEU A 68 -1.02 -15.17 -4.30
CA LEU A 68 -1.39 -13.76 -4.44
C LEU A 68 -2.07 -13.43 -5.75
N LYS A 69 -1.94 -14.26 -6.79
CA LYS A 69 -2.41 -13.97 -8.15
C LYS A 69 -3.85 -13.46 -8.22
N GLU A 70 -4.76 -14.00 -7.42
CA GLU A 70 -6.18 -13.60 -7.40
C GLU A 70 -6.47 -12.30 -6.64
N LYS A 71 -5.49 -11.80 -5.88
CA LYS A 71 -5.58 -10.56 -5.07
C LYS A 71 -4.90 -9.37 -5.74
N VAL A 72 -4.26 -9.60 -6.88
CA VAL A 72 -3.57 -8.58 -7.66
C VAL A 72 -4.59 -7.85 -8.53
N ILE A 73 -4.57 -6.52 -8.47
CA ILE A 73 -5.44 -5.67 -9.29
C ILE A 73 -4.61 -4.68 -10.09
N THR A 74 -5.15 -4.22 -11.21
CA THR A 74 -4.56 -3.09 -11.94
C THR A 74 -4.91 -1.78 -11.24
N TYR A 75 -4.14 -0.73 -11.53
CA TYR A 75 -4.45 0.60 -11.00
C TYR A 75 -5.82 1.10 -11.49
N ASP A 76 -6.14 0.88 -12.78
CA ASP A 76 -7.45 1.25 -13.35
C ASP A 76 -8.61 0.52 -12.63
N GLU A 77 -8.42 -0.75 -12.32
CA GLU A 77 -9.40 -1.51 -11.56
C GLU A 77 -9.56 -0.97 -10.13
N PHE A 78 -8.46 -0.65 -9.46
CA PHE A 78 -8.49 -0.01 -8.15
C PHE A 78 -9.29 1.30 -8.17
N ILE A 79 -9.03 2.17 -9.16
CA ILE A 79 -9.76 3.43 -9.32
C ILE A 79 -11.25 3.17 -9.58
N ARG A 80 -11.58 2.24 -10.46
CA ARG A 80 -12.97 1.87 -10.78
C ARG A 80 -13.73 1.38 -9.55
N GLN A 81 -13.12 0.54 -8.72
CA GLN A 81 -13.73 0.01 -7.49
C GLN A 81 -13.93 1.09 -6.42
N ASN A 82 -13.21 2.21 -6.51
CA ASN A 82 -13.22 3.28 -5.51
C ASN A 82 -13.69 4.63 -6.04
N LYS A 83 -14.40 4.64 -7.18
CA LYS A 83 -14.87 5.87 -7.86
C LYS A 83 -15.70 6.80 -6.96
N ASP A 84 -16.36 6.26 -5.94
CA ASP A 84 -17.25 7.00 -5.04
C ASP A 84 -16.51 7.57 -3.82
N LYS A 85 -15.23 7.22 -3.61
CA LYS A 85 -14.39 7.77 -2.54
C LYS A 85 -13.75 9.08 -2.99
N LYS A 86 -13.77 10.10 -2.12
CA LYS A 86 -13.11 11.38 -2.40
C LYS A 86 -11.61 11.29 -2.15
N TYR A 87 -10.86 12.11 -2.88
CA TYR A 87 -9.45 12.35 -2.57
C TYR A 87 -9.33 13.30 -1.35
N PRO A 88 -8.40 13.09 -0.39
CA PRO A 88 -7.40 12.03 -0.29
C PRO A 88 -7.85 10.77 0.47
N GLU A 89 -9.08 10.72 1.00
CA GLU A 89 -9.63 9.57 1.75
C GLU A 89 -9.49 8.25 0.98
N LEU A 90 -9.59 8.32 -0.35
CA LEU A 90 -9.30 7.23 -1.26
C LEU A 90 -7.96 6.52 -0.97
N PHE A 91 -6.89 7.24 -0.67
CA PHE A 91 -5.55 6.66 -0.49
C PHE A 91 -5.17 6.43 0.97
N THR A 92 -5.84 7.08 1.93
CA THR A 92 -5.54 6.92 3.36
C THR A 92 -6.07 5.62 3.96
N HIS A 93 -7.02 4.94 3.31
CA HIS A 93 -7.61 3.70 3.80
C HIS A 93 -6.92 2.42 3.28
N TYR A 94 -5.85 2.57 2.50
CA TYR A 94 -5.18 1.46 1.87
C TYR A 94 -3.68 1.47 2.13
N SER A 95 -3.17 0.27 2.39
CA SER A 95 -1.74 -0.01 2.28
C SER A 95 -1.45 -0.53 0.89
N PHE A 96 -0.57 0.16 0.15
CA PHE A 96 -0.22 -0.19 -1.22
C PHE A 96 1.00 -1.09 -1.26
N TYR A 97 0.94 -2.10 -2.13
CA TYR A 97 2.01 -3.02 -2.38
C TYR A 97 2.24 -3.19 -3.87
N ILE A 98 3.51 -3.39 -4.23
CA ILE A 98 3.93 -3.76 -5.57
C ILE A 98 4.37 -5.22 -5.55
N LEU A 99 3.81 -6.02 -6.44
CA LEU A 99 4.20 -7.40 -6.67
C LEU A 99 5.10 -7.49 -7.89
N MET A 100 6.36 -7.83 -7.67
CA MET A 100 7.34 -8.07 -8.72
C MET A 100 7.56 -9.58 -8.87
N LYS A 101 7.18 -10.13 -10.02
CA LYS A 101 7.39 -11.55 -10.30
C LYS A 101 8.89 -11.87 -10.46
N GLN A 102 9.34 -12.96 -9.85
CA GLN A 102 10.68 -13.51 -10.01
C GLN A 102 10.63 -14.83 -10.80
N LYS A 103 11.73 -15.60 -10.80
CA LYS A 103 11.79 -16.93 -11.44
C LYS A 103 11.03 -17.97 -10.59
N ASP A 104 10.63 -19.08 -11.21
CA ASP A 104 10.20 -20.31 -10.50
C ASP A 104 9.10 -20.13 -9.43
N SER A 105 8.01 -19.43 -9.80
CA SER A 105 6.82 -19.19 -8.97
C SER A 105 6.99 -18.30 -7.74
N THR A 106 8.17 -17.73 -7.51
CA THR A 106 8.38 -16.73 -6.45
C THR A 106 8.10 -15.32 -6.96
N ALA A 107 7.73 -14.44 -6.04
CA ALA A 107 7.56 -13.02 -6.27
C ALA A 107 8.01 -12.22 -5.05
N CYS A 108 8.34 -10.95 -5.25
CA CYS A 108 8.63 -10.01 -4.19
C CYS A 108 7.42 -9.07 -4.00
N LEU A 109 6.88 -9.04 -2.79
CA LEU A 109 5.84 -8.12 -2.37
C LEU A 109 6.50 -6.95 -1.63
N ILE A 110 6.27 -5.73 -2.12
CA ILE A 110 7.00 -4.53 -1.72
C ILE A 110 5.98 -3.50 -1.24
N GLN A 111 6.01 -3.14 0.04
CA GLN A 111 5.16 -2.06 0.54
C GLN A 111 5.63 -0.72 -0.03
N VAL A 112 4.70 0.13 -0.45
CA VAL A 112 5.01 1.43 -1.06
C VAL A 112 4.03 2.51 -0.60
N GLU A 113 4.43 3.76 -0.77
CA GLU A 113 3.56 4.92 -0.62
C GLU A 113 3.32 5.57 -1.98
N LYS A 114 2.12 6.14 -2.19
CA LYS A 114 1.87 6.96 -3.37
C LYS A 114 2.71 8.23 -3.30
N PHE A 115 3.35 8.57 -4.41
CA PHE A 115 4.20 9.74 -4.52
C PHE A 115 3.71 10.67 -5.64
N TRP A 116 3.68 11.98 -5.40
CA TRP A 116 3.22 12.97 -6.38
C TRP A 116 4.41 13.64 -7.06
N MET A 117 4.59 13.36 -8.35
CA MET A 117 5.54 14.08 -9.19
C MET A 117 4.83 15.21 -9.92
N VAL A 118 5.35 16.43 -9.82
CA VAL A 118 4.96 17.56 -10.68
C VAL A 118 6.19 17.96 -11.47
N GLU A 119 6.10 17.90 -12.81
CA GLU A 119 7.21 18.26 -13.72
C GLU A 119 8.54 17.55 -13.40
N ASP A 120 8.48 16.23 -13.18
CA ASP A 120 9.63 15.38 -12.78
C ASP A 120 10.34 15.84 -11.50
N LYS A 121 9.71 16.73 -10.72
CA LYS A 121 10.14 17.13 -9.39
C LYS A 121 9.26 16.47 -8.35
N ILE A 122 9.94 15.96 -7.33
CA ILE A 122 9.34 15.46 -6.10
C ILE A 122 8.75 16.66 -5.36
N ILE A 123 7.42 16.73 -5.24
CA ILE A 123 6.76 17.67 -4.31
C ILE A 123 6.42 16.90 -3.04
N ASP A 124 6.91 17.40 -1.90
CA ASP A 124 6.57 16.93 -0.55
C ASP A 124 5.24 17.56 -0.09
#